data_AF-A0A351CY51-F1
#
_entry.id   AF-A0A351CY51-F1
#
_cell.length_a   1.000
_cell.length_b   1.000
_cell.length_c   1.000
_cell.angle_alpha   90.00
_cell.angle_beta   90.00
_cell.angle_gamma   90.00
#
_symmetry.space_group_name_H-M   'P 1'
#
loop_
_entity.id
_entity.type
_entity.pdbx_description
1 polymer ?
#
loop_
_entity_poly.entity_id
_entity_poly.type
_entity_poly.pdbx_seq_one_letter_code
_entity_poly.pdbx_strand_id
1 'polypeptide(L)'
;PALEGLFGKPTVVNNVLSLSSVPIIFAEGADYYKNFGMGKSRGTMPFQLAGNLKRPGLVELGFGVTLHSLLYDYGGGSATGRPLRAVQVGGPLGTYLPESQWQVEMDYEQLAAIKGVLGHGGLVAFDDTVDMSQQARFSMEFCALESCGKCTPCRIGSVRGVEVIDKICANENRESNLDLLNSLCDTMENASLCAMGGMTPFPVRSALEYFGDDFK
;
A
#
# COMPACT_ATOMS: atom_id res chain seq x y z
N PRO A 1 -15.29 7.72 -16.71
CA PRO A 1 -16.53 7.80 -15.89
C PRO A 1 -17.19 9.18 -15.86
N ALA A 2 -16.43 10.28 -15.70
CA ALA A 2 -17.01 11.61 -15.54
C ALA A 2 -17.86 12.09 -16.74
N LEU A 3 -17.49 11.71 -17.98
CA LEU A 3 -18.27 12.01 -19.19
C LEU A 3 -19.31 10.92 -19.47
N GLU A 4 -18.87 9.67 -19.52
CA GLU A 4 -19.72 8.49 -19.72
C GLU A 4 -19.36 7.45 -18.65
N GLY A 5 -20.26 7.26 -17.69
CA GLY A 5 -20.11 6.36 -16.55
C GLY A 5 -21.31 5.43 -16.44
N LEU A 6 -22.04 5.51 -15.33
CA LEU A 6 -23.20 4.66 -15.06
C LEU A 6 -24.28 4.89 -16.13
N PHE A 7 -24.71 3.80 -16.79
CA PHE A 7 -25.68 3.82 -17.90
C PHE A 7 -25.34 4.80 -19.04
N GLY A 8 -24.05 5.04 -19.29
CA GLY A 8 -23.59 5.98 -20.32
C GLY A 8 -23.88 7.44 -20.00
N LYS A 9 -24.09 7.79 -18.72
CA LYS A 9 -24.35 9.17 -18.26
C LYS A 9 -23.14 9.77 -17.54
N PRO A 10 -22.99 11.10 -17.56
CA PRO A 10 -22.00 11.79 -16.71
C PRO A 10 -22.17 11.37 -15.25
N THR A 11 -21.13 10.76 -14.69
CA THR A 11 -21.18 10.20 -13.33
C THR A 11 -19.94 10.60 -12.55
N VAL A 12 -20.15 11.31 -11.45
CA VAL A 12 -19.11 11.62 -10.47
C VAL A 12 -18.87 10.37 -9.61
N VAL A 13 -17.63 9.89 -9.58
CA VAL A 13 -17.21 8.75 -8.75
C VAL A 13 -16.16 9.25 -7.78
N ASN A 14 -16.51 9.25 -6.49
CA ASN A 14 -15.63 9.67 -5.41
C ASN A 14 -15.64 8.61 -4.32
N ASN A 15 -14.52 8.49 -3.62
CA ASN A 15 -14.46 7.69 -2.40
C ASN A 15 -15.38 8.31 -1.31
N VAL A 16 -15.86 7.49 -0.39
CA VAL A 16 -16.72 7.92 0.73
C VAL A 16 -16.09 9.08 1.50
N LEU A 17 -14.79 9.00 1.83
CA LEU A 17 -14.09 10.06 2.55
C LEU A 17 -14.09 11.37 1.78
N SER A 18 -13.86 11.33 0.47
CA SER A 18 -13.90 12.52 -0.37
C SER A 18 -15.27 13.20 -0.35
N LEU A 19 -16.35 12.42 -0.39
CA LEU A 19 -17.72 12.94 -0.33
C LEU A 19 -18.07 13.42 1.08
N SER A 20 -17.64 12.72 2.13
CA SER A 20 -17.92 13.09 3.53
C SER A 20 -17.15 14.32 3.99
N SER A 21 -16.05 14.70 3.32
CA SER A 21 -15.37 15.97 3.55
C SER A 21 -16.08 17.16 2.91
N VAL A 22 -16.99 16.95 1.94
CA VAL A 22 -17.70 18.06 1.27
C VAL A 22 -18.54 18.88 2.24
N PRO A 23 -19.38 18.30 3.13
CA PRO A 23 -20.19 19.08 4.08
C PRO A 23 -19.38 20.05 4.94
N ILE A 24 -18.25 19.62 5.52
CA ILE A 24 -17.44 20.50 6.39
C ILE A 24 -16.77 21.62 5.59
N ILE A 25 -16.35 21.36 4.35
CA ILE A 25 -15.80 22.39 3.45
C ILE A 25 -16.84 23.48 3.15
N PHE A 26 -18.10 23.11 2.96
CA PHE A 26 -19.18 24.07 2.74
C PHE A 26 -19.60 24.80 4.03
N ALA A 27 -19.60 24.12 5.17
CA ALA A 27 -20.02 24.70 6.45
C ALA A 27 -19.02 25.72 7.00
N GLU A 28 -17.71 25.39 6.97
CA GLU A 28 -16.64 26.21 7.55
C GLU A 28 -15.88 27.04 6.52
N GLY A 29 -16.07 26.75 5.22
CA GLY A 29 -15.41 27.43 4.12
C GLY A 29 -14.14 26.72 3.63
N ALA A 30 -13.80 26.97 2.35
CA ALA A 30 -12.67 26.32 1.70
C ALA A 30 -11.31 26.65 2.35
N ASP A 31 -11.11 27.89 2.80
CA ASP A 31 -9.87 28.29 3.45
C ASP A 31 -9.65 27.59 4.79
N TYR A 32 -10.73 27.35 5.56
CA TYR A 32 -10.66 26.57 6.80
C TYR A 32 -10.09 25.18 6.54
N TYR A 33 -10.66 24.44 5.58
CA TYR A 33 -10.20 23.07 5.27
C TYR A 33 -8.79 23.07 4.63
N LYS A 34 -8.49 24.04 3.77
CA LYS A 34 -7.20 24.17 3.09
C LYS A 34 -6.04 24.46 4.05
N ASN A 35 -6.31 25.06 5.20
CA ASN A 35 -5.30 25.39 6.21
C ASN A 35 -4.79 24.17 7.00
N PHE A 36 -5.44 23.01 6.86
CA PHE A 36 -4.89 21.73 7.31
C PHE A 36 -3.97 21.11 6.26
N GLY A 37 -3.00 20.33 6.73
CA GLY A 37 -2.06 19.61 5.88
C GLY A 37 -0.88 20.46 5.42
N MET A 38 -0.19 20.00 4.37
CA MET A 38 1.03 20.61 3.86
C MET A 38 1.11 20.51 2.34
N GLY A 39 2.02 21.26 1.71
CA GLY A 39 2.30 21.12 0.27
C GLY A 39 1.04 21.18 -0.60
N LYS A 40 0.77 20.12 -1.38
CA LYS A 40 -0.48 19.95 -2.12
C LYS A 40 -1.49 19.03 -1.41
N SER A 41 -1.06 18.26 -0.42
CA SER A 41 -1.92 17.46 0.45
C SER A 41 -2.62 18.35 1.49
N ARG A 42 -3.74 18.95 1.08
CA ARG A 42 -4.57 19.84 1.91
C ARG A 42 -5.74 19.11 2.55
N GLY A 43 -6.13 19.56 3.74
CA GLY A 43 -7.17 18.91 4.54
C GLY A 43 -6.61 17.90 5.54
N THR A 44 -7.49 17.01 5.98
CA THR A 44 -7.18 15.93 6.92
C THR A 44 -7.29 14.57 6.24
N MET A 45 -6.59 13.59 6.82
CA MET A 45 -6.69 12.18 6.45
C MET A 45 -7.04 11.38 7.71
N PRO A 46 -8.12 10.60 7.69
CA PRO A 46 -8.46 9.71 8.80
C PRO A 46 -7.62 8.43 8.69
N PHE A 47 -6.38 8.45 9.18
CA PHE A 47 -5.46 7.31 9.13
C PHE A 47 -6.01 6.10 9.89
N GLN A 48 -5.94 4.92 9.27
CA GLN A 48 -6.42 3.68 9.90
C GLN A 48 -5.23 2.84 10.38
N LEU A 49 -5.05 2.80 11.70
CA LEU A 49 -4.01 2.01 12.37
C LEU A 49 -4.50 0.57 12.53
N ALA A 50 -3.82 -0.38 11.87
CA ALA A 50 -4.20 -1.79 11.82
C ALA A 50 -2.97 -2.72 11.93
N GLY A 51 -3.23 -4.02 11.89
CA GLY A 51 -2.21 -5.05 12.05
C GLY A 51 -1.76 -5.20 13.50
N ASN A 52 -0.49 -5.50 13.70
CA ASN A 52 0.11 -5.72 15.01
C ASN A 52 0.49 -4.37 15.66
N LEU A 53 -0.51 -3.57 15.99
CA LEU A 53 -0.35 -2.34 16.80
C LEU A 53 -1.07 -2.50 18.13
N LYS A 54 -0.51 -1.91 19.19
CA LYS A 54 -1.07 -1.96 20.54
C LYS A 54 -2.40 -1.20 20.65
N ARG A 55 -2.56 -0.11 19.89
CA ARG A 55 -3.74 0.75 19.84
C ARG A 55 -4.21 0.91 18.39
N PRO A 56 -4.79 -0.12 17.78
CA PRO A 56 -5.38 0.00 16.45
C PRO A 56 -6.63 0.88 16.53
N GLY A 57 -6.99 1.54 15.44
CA GLY A 57 -8.12 2.44 15.39
C GLY A 57 -8.01 3.51 14.32
N LEU A 58 -8.73 4.61 14.53
CA LEU A 58 -8.82 5.72 13.60
C LEU A 58 -8.18 6.98 14.20
N VAL A 59 -7.28 7.59 13.45
CA VAL A 59 -6.56 8.81 13.84
C VAL A 59 -6.66 9.82 12.70
N GLU A 60 -7.53 10.82 12.85
CA GLU A 60 -7.68 11.87 11.84
C GLU A 60 -6.78 13.06 12.15
N LEU A 61 -5.87 13.36 11.22
CA LEU A 61 -4.88 14.42 11.34
C LEU A 61 -4.75 15.17 10.02
N GLY A 62 -4.22 16.40 10.06
CA GLY A 62 -3.72 17.06 8.86
C GLY A 62 -2.58 16.24 8.25
N PHE A 63 -2.46 16.26 6.91
CA PHE A 63 -1.30 15.68 6.24
C PHE A 63 0.03 16.26 6.78
N GLY A 64 1.09 15.45 6.76
CA GLY A 64 2.41 15.85 7.25
C GLY A 64 2.82 15.26 8.60
N VAL A 65 1.93 14.58 9.31
CA VAL A 65 2.33 13.72 10.44
C VAL A 65 3.31 12.65 9.92
N THR A 66 4.33 12.28 10.69
CA THR A 66 5.27 11.23 10.27
C THR A 66 4.67 9.85 10.47
N LEU A 67 5.10 8.87 9.66
CA LEU A 67 4.72 7.48 9.87
C LEU A 67 5.14 6.98 11.27
N HIS A 68 6.32 7.36 11.74
CA HIS A 68 6.82 7.03 13.07
C HIS A 68 5.85 7.49 14.17
N SER A 69 5.37 8.73 14.11
CA SER A 69 4.39 9.23 15.08
C SER A 69 3.10 8.43 15.05
N LEU A 70 2.58 8.08 13.87
CA LEU A 70 1.39 7.22 13.76
C LEU A 70 1.60 5.83 14.40
N LEU A 71 2.78 5.23 14.24
CA LEU A 71 3.09 3.90 14.79
C LEU A 71 3.31 3.92 16.31
N TYR A 72 4.06 4.90 16.82
CA TYR A 72 4.51 4.91 18.21
C TYR A 72 3.70 5.83 19.11
N ASP A 73 3.49 7.09 18.70
CA ASP A 73 2.76 8.06 19.52
C ASP A 73 1.28 7.69 19.58
N TYR A 74 0.67 7.39 18.43
CA TYR A 74 -0.73 7.00 18.35
C TYR A 74 -0.93 5.49 18.51
N GLY A 75 -0.25 4.67 17.70
CA GLY A 75 -0.38 3.21 17.68
C GLY A 75 0.21 2.48 18.89
N GLY A 76 1.15 3.10 19.61
CA GLY A 76 1.73 2.55 20.84
C GLY A 76 2.75 1.43 20.62
N GLY A 77 3.33 1.33 19.42
CA GLY A 77 4.19 0.22 19.02
C GLY A 77 3.40 -1.06 18.79
N SER A 78 4.10 -2.20 18.77
CA SER A 78 3.46 -3.49 18.52
C SER A 78 2.58 -3.96 19.68
N ALA A 79 1.54 -4.73 19.38
CA ALA A 79 0.72 -5.37 20.41
C ALA A 79 1.49 -6.48 21.14
N THR A 80 2.46 -7.10 20.45
CA THR A 80 3.32 -8.17 20.98
C THR A 80 4.45 -7.67 21.88
N GLY A 81 4.73 -6.36 21.89
CA GLY A 81 5.88 -5.76 22.57
C GLY A 81 7.22 -6.01 21.88
N ARG A 82 7.20 -6.66 20.71
CA ARG A 82 8.37 -6.91 19.86
C ARG A 82 8.66 -5.69 18.96
N PRO A 83 9.89 -5.50 18.47
CA PRO A 83 10.18 -4.43 17.53
C PRO A 83 9.29 -4.53 16.29
N LEU A 84 8.74 -3.39 15.85
CA LEU A 84 8.13 -3.32 14.52
C LEU A 84 9.23 -3.51 13.47
N ARG A 85 8.92 -4.21 12.38
CA ARG A 85 9.88 -4.51 11.31
C ARG A 85 9.47 -3.92 9.96
N ALA A 86 8.18 -4.01 9.63
CA ALA A 86 7.65 -3.53 8.37
C ALA A 86 6.27 -2.92 8.60
N VAL A 87 5.91 -1.93 7.77
CA VAL A 87 4.56 -1.39 7.73
C VAL A 87 4.11 -1.30 6.29
N GLN A 88 2.98 -1.91 5.96
CA GLN A 88 2.34 -1.72 4.67
C GLN A 88 1.47 -0.46 4.70
N VAL A 89 1.75 0.48 3.81
CA VAL A 89 1.01 1.75 3.69
C VAL A 89 0.23 1.76 2.39
N GLY A 90 -1.05 2.15 2.44
CA GLY A 90 -1.87 2.31 1.24
C GLY A 90 -2.70 1.09 0.84
N GLY A 91 -2.81 0.09 1.72
CA GLY A 91 -3.58 -1.14 1.51
C GLY A 91 -2.77 -2.25 0.84
N PRO A 92 -3.44 -3.34 0.39
CA PRO A 92 -2.76 -4.55 -0.10
C PRO A 92 -1.86 -4.34 -1.32
N LEU A 93 -2.11 -3.28 -2.10
CA LEU A 93 -1.32 -2.89 -3.29
C LEU A 93 -0.26 -1.83 -2.96
N GLY A 94 -0.13 -1.48 -1.69
CA GLY A 94 0.85 -0.54 -1.18
C GLY A 94 2.20 -1.20 -0.91
N THR A 95 3.23 -0.39 -0.71
CA THR A 95 4.58 -0.86 -0.40
C THR A 95 4.79 -1.12 1.08
N TYR A 96 5.71 -2.02 1.38
CA TYR A 96 6.24 -2.22 2.73
C TYR A 96 7.36 -1.23 2.99
N LEU A 97 7.24 -0.43 4.05
CA LEU A 97 8.23 0.56 4.45
C LEU A 97 9.04 0.03 5.65
N PRO A 98 10.38 -0.06 5.54
CA PRO A 98 11.25 -0.38 6.66
C PRO A 98 11.40 0.81 7.62
N GLU A 99 11.94 0.55 8.81
CA GLU A 99 12.16 1.57 9.86
C GLU A 99 12.92 2.81 9.37
N SER A 100 13.89 2.63 8.47
CA SER A 100 14.67 3.73 7.87
C SER A 100 13.82 4.76 7.11
N GLN A 101 12.58 4.43 6.77
CA GLN A 101 11.66 5.29 6.04
C GLN A 101 10.52 5.86 6.92
N TRP A 102 10.43 5.52 8.21
CA TRP A 102 9.30 5.95 9.04
C TRP A 102 9.32 7.44 9.41
N GLN A 103 10.42 8.15 9.14
CA GLN A 103 10.45 9.62 9.26
C GLN A 103 9.78 10.34 8.07
N VAL A 104 9.30 9.60 7.07
CA VAL A 104 8.53 10.18 5.97
C VAL A 104 7.26 10.84 6.51
N GLU A 105 7.00 12.05 6.02
CA GLU A 105 5.76 12.76 6.25
C GLU A 105 4.64 12.09 5.44
N MET A 106 3.49 11.87 6.07
CA MET A 106 2.32 11.29 5.43
C MET A 106 1.64 12.33 4.53
N ASP A 107 2.23 12.47 3.34
CA ASP A 107 1.89 13.38 2.25
C ASP A 107 2.00 12.60 0.92
N TYR A 108 1.15 12.93 -0.06
CA TYR A 108 1.12 12.19 -1.33
C TYR A 108 2.44 12.28 -2.10
N GLU A 109 3.07 13.45 -2.16
CA GLU A 109 4.30 13.67 -2.91
C GLU A 109 5.52 13.06 -2.20
N GLN A 110 5.61 13.22 -0.88
CA GLN A 110 6.70 12.66 -0.07
C GLN A 110 6.71 11.13 -0.10
N LEU A 111 5.54 10.49 0.01
CA LEU A 111 5.44 9.04 -0.14
C LEU A 111 5.77 8.61 -1.57
N ALA A 112 5.24 9.27 -2.59
CA ALA A 112 5.56 8.93 -3.98
C ALA A 112 7.07 9.02 -4.29
N ALA A 113 7.80 9.98 -3.68
CA ALA A 113 9.24 10.14 -3.85
C ALA A 113 10.06 8.93 -3.36
N ILE A 114 9.55 8.19 -2.37
CA ILE A 114 10.15 6.93 -1.88
C ILE A 114 9.47 5.69 -2.48
N LYS A 115 8.71 5.85 -3.57
CA LYS A 115 7.85 4.80 -4.18
C LYS A 115 6.81 4.24 -3.19
N GLY A 116 6.48 5.01 -2.16
CA GLY A 116 5.39 4.79 -1.22
C GLY A 116 4.03 5.07 -1.84
N VAL A 117 2.99 4.47 -1.28
CA VAL A 117 1.60 4.71 -1.67
C VAL A 117 0.81 5.10 -0.45
N LEU A 118 0.30 6.34 -0.38
CA LEU A 118 -0.56 6.73 0.73
C LEU A 118 -1.92 6.02 0.70
N GLY A 119 -2.45 5.82 -0.51
CA GLY A 119 -3.73 5.16 -0.75
C GLY A 119 -4.87 5.79 0.05
N HIS A 120 -5.55 4.98 0.85
CA HIS A 120 -6.66 5.40 1.71
C HIS A 120 -6.22 5.83 3.13
N GLY A 121 -4.91 5.91 3.41
CA GLY A 121 -4.39 6.19 4.76
C GLY A 121 -4.38 4.97 5.70
N GLY A 122 -4.55 3.76 5.16
CA GLY A 122 -4.46 2.51 5.92
C GLY A 122 -3.01 2.09 6.17
N LEU A 123 -2.72 1.70 7.41
CA LEU A 123 -1.40 1.32 7.91
C LEU A 123 -1.49 -0.04 8.58
N VAL A 124 -0.84 -1.05 8.01
CA VAL A 124 -0.78 -2.41 8.59
C VAL A 124 0.63 -2.67 9.11
N ALA A 125 0.79 -2.68 10.43
CA ALA A 125 2.10 -2.89 11.04
C ALA A 125 2.39 -4.38 11.29
N PHE A 126 3.64 -4.76 11.11
CA PHE A 126 4.18 -6.10 11.33
C PHE A 126 5.36 -6.02 12.29
N ASP A 127 5.44 -6.94 13.25
CA ASP A 127 6.61 -7.07 14.11
C ASP A 127 7.71 -7.91 13.44
N ASP A 128 8.85 -8.05 14.10
CA ASP A 128 10.02 -8.80 13.65
C ASP A 128 9.81 -10.31 13.44
N THR A 129 8.60 -10.83 13.70
CA THR A 129 8.25 -12.23 13.35
C THR A 129 7.75 -12.41 11.92
N VAL A 130 7.47 -11.31 11.21
CA VAL A 130 6.97 -11.37 9.84
C VAL A 130 8.01 -11.97 8.88
N ASP A 131 7.55 -12.89 8.04
CA ASP A 131 8.29 -13.43 6.90
C ASP A 131 7.83 -12.70 5.63
N MET A 132 8.70 -11.83 5.11
CA MET A 132 8.41 -10.98 3.96
C MET A 132 8.36 -11.77 2.64
N SER A 133 8.93 -12.98 2.59
CA SER A 133 8.75 -13.88 1.46
C SER A 133 7.31 -14.39 1.38
N GLN A 134 6.72 -14.73 2.52
CA GLN A 134 5.30 -15.09 2.62
C GLN A 134 4.39 -13.91 2.29
N GLN A 135 4.77 -12.69 2.70
CA GLN A 135 4.02 -11.48 2.35
C GLN A 135 4.04 -11.18 0.85
N ALA A 136 5.20 -11.33 0.19
CA ALA A 136 5.30 -11.18 -1.27
C ALA A 136 4.49 -12.26 -2.00
N ARG A 137 4.56 -13.51 -1.53
CA ARG A 137 3.75 -14.62 -2.04
C ARG A 137 2.26 -14.32 -1.92
N PHE A 138 1.83 -13.84 -0.75
CA PHE A 138 0.46 -13.46 -0.48
C PHE A 138 -0.03 -12.34 -1.41
N SER A 139 0.80 -11.34 -1.73
CA SER A 139 0.41 -10.30 -2.69
C SER A 139 0.08 -10.86 -4.07
N MET A 140 0.86 -11.83 -4.55
CA MET A 140 0.58 -12.54 -5.80
C MET A 140 -0.69 -13.41 -5.69
N GLU A 141 -0.87 -14.12 -4.59
CA GLU A 141 -2.06 -14.94 -4.33
C GLU A 141 -3.35 -14.09 -4.27
N PHE A 142 -3.32 -12.97 -3.57
CA PHE A 142 -4.41 -12.01 -3.50
C PHE A 142 -4.79 -11.49 -4.89
N CYS A 143 -3.80 -11.12 -5.71
CA CYS A 143 -4.04 -10.72 -7.09
C CYS A 143 -4.66 -11.83 -7.94
N ALA A 144 -4.23 -13.09 -7.73
CA ALA A 144 -4.78 -14.23 -8.46
C ALA A 144 -6.25 -14.48 -8.11
N LEU A 145 -6.60 -14.39 -6.83
CA LEU A 145 -7.96 -14.60 -6.33
C LEU A 145 -8.92 -13.48 -6.76
N GLU A 146 -8.47 -12.23 -6.68
CA GLU A 146 -9.32 -11.04 -6.86
C GLU A 146 -9.24 -10.45 -8.29
N SER A 147 -8.46 -11.08 -9.18
CA SER A 147 -8.36 -10.67 -10.58
C SER A 147 -9.72 -10.78 -11.29
N CYS A 148 -10.19 -9.68 -11.89
CA CYS A 148 -11.38 -9.69 -12.76
C CYS A 148 -11.21 -10.52 -14.05
N GLY A 149 -9.98 -10.96 -14.34
CA GLY A 149 -9.66 -11.92 -15.39
C GLY A 149 -9.33 -11.36 -16.76
N LYS A 150 -9.46 -10.04 -16.95
CA LYS A 150 -9.31 -9.38 -18.26
C LYS A 150 -7.87 -9.31 -18.78
N CYS A 151 -6.88 -9.12 -17.91
CA CYS A 151 -5.47 -8.97 -18.30
C CYS A 151 -4.71 -10.27 -18.00
N THR A 152 -4.00 -10.83 -18.98
CA THR A 152 -3.21 -12.06 -18.78
C THR A 152 -2.15 -11.91 -17.68
N PRO A 153 -1.38 -10.81 -17.56
CA PRO A 153 -0.40 -10.65 -16.48
C PRO A 153 -1.06 -10.69 -15.09
N CYS A 154 -2.21 -10.03 -14.93
CA CYS A 154 -2.96 -10.01 -13.68
C CYS A 154 -3.60 -11.39 -13.35
N ARG A 155 -4.21 -12.07 -14.33
CA ARG A 155 -4.96 -13.32 -14.12
C ARG A 155 -4.07 -14.55 -14.01
N ILE A 156 -3.05 -14.65 -14.86
CA ILE A 156 -2.18 -15.82 -14.96
C ILE A 156 -0.80 -15.53 -14.39
N GLY A 157 -0.27 -14.32 -14.65
CA GLY A 157 1.04 -13.94 -14.15
C GLY A 157 1.13 -13.97 -12.63
N SER A 158 0.09 -13.52 -11.92
CA SER A 158 -0.01 -13.64 -10.46
C SER A 158 0.12 -15.07 -9.94
N VAL A 159 -0.57 -16.04 -10.56
CA VAL A 159 -0.42 -17.48 -10.24
C VAL A 159 1.02 -17.95 -10.45
N ARG A 160 1.66 -17.55 -11.55
CA ARG A 160 3.08 -17.86 -11.78
C ARG A 160 4.00 -17.16 -10.78
N GLY A 161 3.64 -15.96 -10.32
CA GLY A 161 4.35 -15.24 -9.26
C GLY A 161 4.37 -16.03 -7.95
N VAL A 162 3.23 -16.61 -7.57
CA VAL A 162 3.16 -17.53 -6.40
C VAL A 162 4.14 -18.70 -6.58
N GLU A 163 4.06 -19.41 -7.70
CA GLU A 163 4.93 -20.57 -7.99
C GLU A 163 6.42 -20.21 -8.01
N VAL A 164 6.77 -19.03 -8.54
CA VAL A 164 8.17 -18.55 -8.62
C VAL A 164 8.69 -18.19 -7.23
N ILE A 165 7.88 -17.54 -6.39
CA ILE A 165 8.26 -17.22 -5.01
C ILE A 165 8.43 -18.52 -4.20
N ASP A 166 7.54 -19.51 -4.37
CA ASP A 166 7.69 -20.82 -3.72
C ASP A 166 9.04 -21.48 -4.05
N LYS A 167 9.48 -21.41 -5.32
CA LYS A 167 10.80 -21.91 -5.75
C LYS A 167 11.96 -21.11 -5.17
N ILE A 168 11.84 -19.79 -5.04
CA ILE A 168 12.86 -18.94 -4.40
C ILE A 168 13.04 -19.35 -2.94
N CYS A 169 11.95 -19.51 -2.20
CA CYS A 169 11.96 -19.92 -0.80
C CYS A 169 12.49 -21.35 -0.63
N ALA A 170 12.24 -22.25 -1.59
CA ALA A 170 12.80 -23.61 -1.62
C ALA A 170 14.28 -23.69 -2.10
N ASN A 171 14.91 -22.55 -2.41
CA ASN A 171 16.27 -22.46 -2.96
C ASN A 171 16.46 -23.22 -4.30
N GLU A 172 15.40 -23.34 -5.10
CA GLU A 172 15.46 -23.95 -6.42
C GLU A 172 15.84 -22.92 -7.47
N ASN A 173 17.04 -23.01 -8.06
CA ASN A 173 17.53 -22.06 -9.09
C ASN A 173 17.28 -20.58 -8.71
N ARG A 174 17.53 -20.23 -7.45
CA ARG A 174 17.05 -18.99 -6.82
C ARG A 174 17.34 -17.73 -7.64
N GLU A 175 18.58 -17.54 -8.08
CA GLU A 175 18.97 -16.35 -8.86
C GLU A 175 18.14 -16.21 -10.14
N SER A 176 17.99 -17.29 -10.91
CA SER A 176 17.17 -17.29 -12.13
C SER A 176 15.69 -17.03 -11.84
N ASN A 177 15.17 -17.51 -10.70
CA ASN A 177 13.79 -17.25 -10.31
C ASN A 177 13.58 -15.81 -9.80
N LEU A 178 14.58 -15.18 -9.18
CA LEU A 178 14.54 -13.75 -8.82
C LEU A 178 14.49 -12.87 -10.07
N ASP A 179 15.29 -13.19 -11.09
CA ASP A 179 15.24 -12.49 -12.39
C ASP A 179 13.87 -12.67 -13.07
N LEU A 180 13.32 -13.89 -13.04
CA LEU A 180 12.00 -14.19 -13.57
C LEU A 180 10.89 -13.43 -12.83
N LEU A 181 10.97 -13.35 -11.50
CA LEU A 181 10.01 -12.60 -10.68
C LEU A 181 10.06 -11.10 -11.00
N ASN A 182 11.25 -10.52 -11.17
CA ASN A 182 11.41 -9.14 -11.60
C ASN A 182 10.81 -8.87 -12.98
N SER A 183 11.10 -9.74 -13.96
CA SER A 183 10.52 -9.65 -15.31
C SER A 183 9.00 -9.80 -15.32
N LEU A 184 8.46 -10.67 -14.47
CA LEU A 184 7.01 -10.80 -14.27
C LEU A 184 6.42 -9.52 -13.67
N CYS A 185 7.06 -8.94 -12.65
CA CYS A 185 6.64 -7.68 -12.05
C CYS A 185 6.59 -6.56 -13.08
N ASP A 186 7.63 -6.41 -13.92
CA ASP A 186 7.64 -5.46 -15.03
C ASP A 186 6.48 -5.69 -16.01
N THR A 187 6.21 -6.96 -16.33
CA THR A 187 5.10 -7.32 -17.21
C THR A 187 3.74 -6.92 -16.60
N MET A 188 3.56 -7.14 -15.30
CA MET A 188 2.33 -6.79 -14.60
C MET A 188 2.13 -5.27 -14.51
N GLU A 189 3.18 -4.50 -14.21
CA GLU A 189 3.14 -3.03 -14.18
C GLU A 189 2.76 -2.46 -15.55
N ASN A 190 3.36 -2.97 -16.63
CA ASN A 190 3.21 -2.39 -17.97
C ASN A 190 1.98 -2.91 -18.75
N ALA A 191 1.46 -4.10 -18.44
CA ALA A 191 0.41 -4.75 -19.23
C ALA A 191 -0.86 -5.09 -18.42
N SER A 192 -1.10 -4.37 -17.32
CA SER A 192 -2.37 -4.41 -16.59
C SER A 192 -3.25 -3.20 -16.89
N LEU A 193 -4.54 -3.44 -17.18
CA LEU A 193 -5.50 -2.39 -17.50
C LEU A 193 -5.97 -1.58 -16.28
N CYS A 194 -5.68 -2.04 -15.06
CA CYS A 194 -6.01 -1.33 -13.83
C CYS A 194 -4.95 -1.58 -12.75
N ALA A 195 -5.06 -0.83 -11.65
CA ALA A 195 -4.14 -0.87 -10.52
C ALA A 195 -4.01 -2.25 -9.86
N MET A 196 -5.01 -3.14 -9.95
CA MET A 196 -4.93 -4.46 -9.34
C MET A 196 -3.69 -5.23 -9.79
N GLY A 197 -3.56 -5.46 -11.10
CA GLY A 197 -2.36 -6.08 -11.64
C GLY A 197 -1.16 -5.11 -11.65
N GLY A 198 -1.40 -3.83 -11.95
CA GLY A 198 -0.32 -2.84 -12.12
C GLY A 198 0.42 -2.47 -10.84
N MET A 199 -0.19 -2.64 -9.67
CA MET A 199 0.39 -2.30 -8.36
C MET A 199 0.63 -3.52 -7.48
N THR A 200 0.17 -4.73 -7.85
CA THR A 200 0.58 -5.97 -7.15
C THR A 200 2.10 -6.13 -7.04
N PRO A 201 2.90 -5.70 -8.03
CA PRO A 201 4.36 -5.69 -7.92
C PRO A 201 4.94 -4.83 -6.79
N PHE A 202 4.22 -3.81 -6.30
CA PHE A 202 4.76 -2.87 -5.32
C PHE A 202 5.09 -3.53 -3.96
N PRO A 203 4.18 -4.26 -3.31
CA PRO A 203 4.51 -5.01 -2.10
C PRO A 203 5.58 -6.09 -2.35
N VAL A 204 5.58 -6.73 -3.52
CA VAL A 204 6.57 -7.78 -3.86
C VAL A 204 7.98 -7.19 -3.99
N ARG A 205 8.13 -6.10 -4.74
CA ARG A 205 9.42 -5.43 -4.94
C ARG A 205 9.95 -4.81 -3.66
N SER A 206 9.10 -4.13 -2.88
CA SER A 206 9.52 -3.55 -1.60
C SER A 206 9.91 -4.62 -0.58
N ALA A 207 9.22 -5.78 -0.56
CA ALA A 207 9.62 -6.92 0.25
C ALA A 207 11.02 -7.44 -0.14
N LEU A 208 11.28 -7.63 -1.45
CA LEU A 208 12.59 -8.07 -1.94
C LEU A 208 13.70 -7.05 -1.68
N GLU A 209 13.43 -5.77 -1.90
CA GLU A 209 14.41 -4.68 -1.81
C GLU A 209 14.85 -4.44 -0.36
N TYR A 210 13.90 -4.36 0.56
CA TYR A 210 14.18 -3.98 1.95
C TYR A 210 14.33 -5.16 2.90
N PHE A 211 13.82 -6.34 2.52
CA PHE A 211 13.78 -7.52 3.38
C PHE A 211 14.24 -8.78 2.64
N GLY A 212 15.17 -8.63 1.69
CA GLY A 212 15.69 -9.72 0.85
C GLY A 212 16.33 -10.89 1.61
N ASP A 213 16.69 -10.71 2.88
CA ASP A 213 17.17 -11.80 3.74
C ASP A 213 16.11 -12.89 3.98
N ASP A 214 14.81 -12.56 3.92
CA ASP A 214 13.72 -13.52 4.10
C ASP A 214 13.53 -14.45 2.88
N PHE A 215 14.16 -14.10 1.75
CA PHE A 215 14.12 -14.88 0.52
C PHE A 215 15.36 -15.81 0.39
N LYS A 216 16.18 -15.90 1.44
CA LYS A 216 17.42 -16.71 1.49
C LYS A 216 17.23 -18.08 2.14
#